data_AF-A0A168MD86-F1
#
_entry.id   AF-A0A168MD86-F1
#
_cell.length_a   1.000
_cell.length_b   1.000
_cell.length_c   1.000
_cell.angle_alpha   90.00
_cell.angle_beta   90.00
_cell.angle_gamma   90.00
#
_symmetry.space_group_name_H-M   'P 1'
#
loop_
_entity.id
_entity.type
_entity.pdbx_description
1 polymer ?
#
loop_
_entity_poly.entity_id
_entity_poly.type
_entity_poly.pdbx_seq_one_letter_code
_entity_poly.pdbx_strand_id
1 'polypeptide(L)'
;MIFKRRGLDDFKAFHVEAVGGESLYGPHASAHESREILLRVSAHHDDPAAMAIFAREINPMVTSGAPAMGFYGLPTVLPNMVHFPALIPKTDTQTTMIVGKAELTRTIPWDAWDTQHTFGQPPPPVPPLPLYDGPSTNLVKVPLIQLAYGRSGDKGDVSNIGIIARDPQYTPFINRSITEQAVADYMQHLCKGGTVKRYELPGLNAFNFVLTKALGGGGISSLSVDRQGKTYAQLLISGMMVELPGDLVPPSEAKL
;
A
#
# COMPACT_ATOMS: atom_id res chain seq x y z
N MET A 1 -28.01 15.79 -13.69
CA MET A 1 -26.62 15.39 -14.01
C MET A 1 -26.56 14.83 -15.43
N ILE A 2 -25.45 15.04 -16.15
CA ILE A 2 -25.32 14.79 -17.60
C ILE A 2 -25.53 13.31 -18.00
N PHE A 3 -25.14 12.36 -17.15
CA PHE A 3 -25.35 10.91 -17.38
C PHE A 3 -26.83 10.52 -17.37
N LYS A 4 -27.58 10.91 -16.34
CA LYS A 4 -29.03 10.67 -16.25
C LYS A 4 -29.80 11.22 -17.46
N ARG A 5 -29.41 12.39 -17.98
CA ARG A 5 -30.03 12.97 -19.20
C ARG A 5 -29.75 12.18 -20.47
N ARG A 6 -28.73 11.33 -20.46
CA ARG A 6 -28.31 10.49 -21.59
C ARG A 6 -28.63 9.01 -21.37
N GLY A 7 -29.36 8.66 -20.32
CA GLY A 7 -29.70 7.27 -20.00
C GLY A 7 -28.49 6.42 -19.58
N LEU A 8 -27.42 7.06 -19.11
CA LEU A 8 -26.22 6.39 -18.62
C LEU A 8 -26.28 6.22 -17.09
N ASP A 9 -25.70 5.12 -16.61
CA ASP A 9 -25.48 4.88 -15.18
C ASP A 9 -24.51 5.90 -14.57
N ASP A 10 -24.42 5.91 -13.24
CA ASP A 10 -23.43 6.71 -12.52
C ASP A 10 -22.07 6.00 -12.45
N PHE A 11 -21.03 6.73 -12.04
CA PHE A 11 -19.70 6.16 -11.84
C PHE A 11 -19.74 4.95 -10.90
N LYS A 12 -19.04 3.88 -11.27
CA LYS A 12 -18.80 2.75 -10.36
C LYS A 12 -17.89 3.15 -9.21
N ALA A 13 -16.93 4.02 -9.48
CA ALA A 13 -16.03 4.60 -8.51
C ALA A 13 -15.45 5.91 -9.04
N PHE A 14 -15.08 6.80 -8.13
CA PHE A 14 -14.27 7.97 -8.43
C PHE A 14 -13.34 8.25 -7.26
N HIS A 15 -12.26 8.96 -7.54
CA HIS A 15 -11.25 9.32 -6.57
C HIS A 15 -10.67 10.69 -6.87
N VAL A 16 -10.47 11.48 -5.82
CA VAL A 16 -9.93 12.84 -5.91
C VAL A 16 -8.77 12.94 -4.93
N GLU A 17 -7.60 13.31 -5.43
CA GLU A 17 -6.39 13.43 -4.62
C GLU A 17 -5.69 14.75 -4.93
N ALA A 18 -5.34 15.50 -3.88
CA ALA A 18 -4.47 16.66 -3.93
C ALA A 18 -3.05 16.25 -3.52
N VAL A 19 -2.22 15.89 -4.49
CA VAL A 19 -0.80 15.59 -4.24
C VAL A 19 -0.10 16.88 -3.83
N GLY A 20 0.56 16.85 -2.66
CA GLY A 20 1.09 18.04 -1.98
C GLY A 20 0.18 18.57 -0.86
N GLY A 21 -1.08 18.10 -0.78
CA GLY A 21 -2.03 18.41 0.29
C GLY A 21 -2.32 17.21 1.21
N GLU A 22 -1.38 16.26 1.31
CA GLU A 22 -1.48 15.08 2.18
C GLU A 22 -2.74 14.21 2.02
N SER A 23 -3.39 14.18 0.85
CA SER A 23 -4.60 13.35 0.64
C SER A 23 -4.41 11.87 0.97
N LEU A 24 -3.19 11.34 0.83
CA LEU A 24 -2.85 9.96 1.21
C LEU A 24 -2.92 9.72 2.73
N TYR A 25 -2.63 10.73 3.54
CA TYR A 25 -2.64 10.65 5.01
C TYR A 25 -4.06 10.60 5.57
N GLY A 26 -5.07 10.97 4.78
CA GLY A 26 -6.49 10.90 5.16
C GLY A 26 -6.76 11.67 6.46
N PRO A 27 -7.31 11.02 7.51
CA PRO A 27 -7.59 11.69 8.79
C PRO A 27 -6.33 12.13 9.54
N HIS A 28 -5.15 11.64 9.15
CA HIS A 28 -3.86 11.98 9.76
C HIS A 28 -3.15 13.12 9.04
N ALA A 29 -3.77 13.68 7.99
CA ALA A 29 -3.21 14.82 7.27
C ALA A 29 -3.07 16.03 8.21
N SER A 30 -1.95 16.72 8.08
CA SER A 30 -1.70 17.99 8.75
C SER A 30 -1.82 19.16 7.78
N ALA A 31 -2.24 20.31 8.30
CA ALA A 31 -2.36 21.50 7.47
C ALA A 31 -0.96 22.02 7.12
N HIS A 32 -0.61 21.96 5.83
CA HIS A 32 0.61 22.56 5.31
C HIS A 32 0.32 23.83 4.53
N GLU A 33 1.28 24.75 4.55
CA GLU A 33 1.29 25.95 3.70
C GLU A 33 1.70 25.62 2.25
N SER A 34 1.12 24.56 1.68
CA SER A 34 1.36 24.18 0.29
C SER A 34 0.82 25.27 -0.63
N ARG A 35 1.72 25.95 -1.34
CA ARG A 35 1.34 27.01 -2.30
C ARG A 35 0.83 26.43 -3.63
N GLU A 36 1.26 25.23 -3.96
CA GLU A 36 0.90 24.52 -5.18
C GLU A 36 0.61 23.05 -4.86
N ILE A 37 -0.42 22.50 -5.51
CA ILE A 37 -0.79 21.09 -5.43
C ILE A 37 -1.13 20.56 -6.83
N LEU A 38 -0.98 19.25 -7.02
CA LEU A 38 -1.53 18.57 -8.18
C LEU A 38 -2.87 17.92 -7.80
N LEU A 39 -3.97 18.44 -8.34
CA LEU A 39 -5.28 17.80 -8.22
C LEU A 39 -5.42 16.71 -9.28
N ARG A 40 -5.56 15.46 -8.84
CA ARG A 40 -5.88 14.32 -9.69
C ARG A 40 -7.32 13.90 -9.43
N VAL A 41 -8.10 13.80 -10.51
CA VAL A 41 -9.44 13.22 -10.49
C VAL A 41 -9.42 11.99 -11.38
N SER A 42 -9.90 10.86 -10.86
CA SER A 42 -9.98 9.59 -11.58
C SER A 42 -11.37 9.00 -11.37
N ALA A 43 -11.91 8.36 -12.40
CA ALA A 43 -13.24 7.76 -12.33
C ALA A 43 -13.31 6.48 -13.17
N HIS A 44 -14.25 5.61 -12.81
CA HIS A 44 -14.48 4.33 -13.44
C HIS A 44 -15.97 4.20 -13.80
N HIS A 45 -16.22 3.74 -15.03
CA HIS A 45 -17.54 3.47 -15.56
C HIS A 45 -17.45 2.28 -16.53
N ASP A 46 -18.49 1.45 -16.60
CA ASP A 46 -18.51 0.26 -17.47
C ASP A 46 -18.66 0.62 -18.97
N ASP A 47 -19.10 1.85 -19.25
CA ASP A 47 -19.29 2.41 -20.59
C ASP A 47 -18.22 3.50 -20.88
N PRO A 48 -17.33 3.29 -21.88
CA PRO A 48 -16.34 4.29 -22.28
C PRO A 48 -16.96 5.60 -22.81
N ALA A 49 -18.19 5.58 -23.33
CA ALA A 49 -18.89 6.80 -23.77
C ALA A 49 -19.21 7.74 -22.60
N ALA A 50 -19.55 7.18 -21.42
CA ALA A 50 -19.70 7.96 -20.21
C ALA A 50 -18.37 8.60 -19.78
N MET A 51 -17.27 7.87 -19.90
CA MET A 51 -15.95 8.40 -19.59
C MET A 51 -15.48 9.48 -20.57
N ALA A 52 -15.85 9.37 -21.85
CA ALA A 52 -15.57 10.42 -22.84
C ALA A 52 -16.33 11.73 -22.53
N ILE A 53 -17.54 11.64 -21.96
CA ILE A 53 -18.25 12.81 -21.45
C ILE A 53 -17.47 13.42 -20.29
N PHE A 54 -17.13 12.63 -19.27
CA PHE A 54 -16.35 13.10 -18.12
C PHE A 54 -15.03 13.78 -18.53
N ALA A 55 -14.28 13.17 -19.46
CA ALA A 55 -13.03 13.73 -19.98
C ALA A 55 -13.20 15.11 -20.63
N ARG A 56 -14.36 15.40 -21.24
CA ARG A 56 -14.65 16.70 -21.85
C ARG A 56 -15.10 17.76 -20.85
N GLU A 57 -15.71 17.35 -19.74
CA GLU A 57 -16.18 18.25 -18.68
C GLU A 57 -15.02 18.91 -17.90
N ILE A 58 -13.77 18.49 -18.12
CA ILE A 58 -12.61 19.17 -17.53
C ILE A 58 -12.29 20.50 -18.22
N ASN A 59 -12.61 20.66 -19.51
CA ASN A 59 -12.21 21.85 -20.27
C ASN A 59 -12.82 23.16 -19.73
N PRO A 60 -14.11 23.21 -19.34
CA PRO A 60 -14.68 24.41 -18.71
C PRO A 60 -14.01 24.83 -17.39
N MET A 61 -13.32 23.91 -16.69
CA MET A 61 -12.60 24.26 -15.46
C MET A 61 -11.43 25.22 -15.69
N VAL A 62 -10.87 25.26 -16.91
CA VAL A 62 -9.80 26.21 -17.27
C VAL A 62 -10.29 27.65 -17.20
N THR A 63 -11.50 27.90 -17.69
CA THR A 63 -12.03 29.26 -17.85
C THR A 63 -12.93 29.68 -16.70
N SER A 64 -13.55 28.71 -16.04
CA SER A 64 -14.62 28.93 -15.06
C SER A 64 -14.34 28.27 -13.71
N GLY A 65 -13.17 27.65 -13.54
CA GLY A 65 -12.74 26.99 -12.29
C GLY A 65 -12.03 27.93 -11.32
N ALA A 66 -11.27 27.35 -10.40
CA ALA A 66 -10.51 28.12 -9.41
C ALA A 66 -9.42 28.97 -10.09
N PRO A 67 -9.15 30.20 -9.59
CA PRO A 67 -8.07 31.02 -10.11
C PRO A 67 -6.70 30.33 -9.93
N ALA A 68 -5.75 30.64 -10.82
CA ALA A 68 -4.39 30.07 -10.85
C ALA A 68 -4.30 28.55 -11.11
N MET A 69 -5.31 27.96 -11.77
CA MET A 69 -5.29 26.56 -12.20
C MET A 69 -4.54 26.37 -13.54
N GLY A 70 -3.67 25.36 -13.59
CA GLY A 70 -3.04 24.85 -14.82
C GLY A 70 -3.34 23.35 -15.03
N PHE A 71 -3.07 22.83 -16.23
CA PHE A 71 -3.35 21.43 -16.58
C PHE A 71 -2.12 20.69 -17.08
N TYR A 72 -2.01 19.42 -16.70
CA TYR A 72 -1.01 18.49 -17.21
C TYR A 72 -1.66 17.49 -18.17
N GLY A 73 -1.86 17.93 -19.42
CA GLY A 73 -2.46 17.12 -20.48
C GLY A 73 -3.99 17.00 -20.42
N LEU A 74 -4.57 16.39 -21.45
CA LEU A 74 -6.00 16.09 -21.51
C LEU A 74 -6.26 14.71 -20.86
N PRO A 75 -7.44 14.50 -20.25
CA PRO A 75 -7.79 13.18 -19.71
C PRO A 75 -7.89 12.13 -20.82
N THR A 76 -7.28 10.97 -20.57
CA THR A 76 -7.35 9.82 -21.48
C THR A 76 -8.30 8.78 -20.93
N VAL A 77 -9.22 8.29 -21.77
CA VAL A 77 -10.06 7.13 -21.44
C VAL A 77 -9.26 5.86 -21.74
N LEU A 78 -9.05 5.02 -20.73
CA LEU A 78 -8.29 3.78 -20.84
C LEU A 78 -9.12 2.61 -20.29
N PRO A 79 -8.98 1.39 -20.85
CA PRO A 79 -9.54 0.20 -20.24
C PRO A 79 -9.02 -0.01 -18.82
N ASN A 80 -9.91 -0.38 -17.90
CA ASN A 80 -9.52 -0.79 -16.56
C ASN A 80 -9.13 -2.27 -16.55
N MET A 81 -7.87 -2.57 -16.25
CA MET A 81 -7.39 -3.94 -16.13
C MET A 81 -7.45 -4.38 -14.67
N VAL A 82 -7.98 -5.57 -14.42
CA VAL A 82 -8.10 -6.16 -13.08
C VAL A 82 -7.27 -7.43 -12.96
N HIS A 83 -6.62 -7.60 -11.81
CA HIS A 83 -5.77 -8.76 -11.54
C HIS A 83 -6.62 -9.84 -10.88
N PHE A 84 -6.75 -10.98 -11.54
CA PHE A 84 -7.46 -12.14 -11.01
C PHE A 84 -6.49 -13.33 -10.90
N PRO A 85 -5.96 -13.62 -9.70
CA PRO A 85 -5.10 -14.79 -9.53
C PRO A 85 -5.94 -16.07 -9.58
N ALA A 86 -5.57 -16.99 -10.46
CA ALA A 86 -6.16 -18.31 -10.55
C ALA A 86 -5.07 -19.38 -10.55
N LEU A 87 -5.38 -20.56 -10.02
CA LEU A 87 -4.51 -21.72 -10.15
C LEU A 87 -4.79 -22.38 -11.50
N ILE A 88 -3.72 -22.63 -12.26
CA ILE A 88 -3.78 -23.41 -13.51
C ILE A 88 -3.10 -24.75 -13.24
N PRO A 89 -3.72 -25.89 -13.59
CA PRO A 89 -3.07 -27.19 -13.50
C PRO A 89 -1.77 -27.18 -14.29
N LYS A 90 -0.67 -27.65 -13.69
CA LYS A 90 0.63 -27.74 -14.39
C LYS A 90 0.52 -28.56 -15.68
N THR A 91 -0.33 -29.59 -15.69
CA THR A 91 -0.64 -30.43 -16.86
C THR A 91 -1.17 -29.64 -18.07
N ASP A 92 -1.74 -28.46 -17.85
CA ASP A 92 -2.32 -27.62 -18.89
C ASP A 92 -1.31 -26.59 -19.40
N THR A 93 -0.06 -26.63 -18.90
CA THR A 93 1.00 -25.68 -19.23
C THR A 93 2.26 -26.41 -19.71
N GLN A 94 2.85 -25.97 -20.81
CA GLN A 94 4.15 -26.45 -21.27
C GLN A 94 5.25 -25.49 -20.80
N THR A 95 6.25 -26.01 -20.08
CA THR A 95 7.41 -25.24 -19.64
C THR A 95 8.57 -25.45 -20.61
N THR A 96 9.16 -24.36 -21.08
CA THR A 96 10.32 -24.41 -21.99
C THR A 96 11.45 -23.57 -21.42
N MET A 97 12.65 -24.16 -21.32
CA MET A 97 13.88 -23.46 -20.99
C MET A 97 14.59 -23.07 -22.28
N ILE A 98 14.90 -21.78 -22.43
CA ILE A 98 15.65 -21.23 -23.56
C ILE A 98 16.94 -20.62 -23.03
N VAL A 99 18.08 -21.10 -23.50
CA VAL A 99 19.41 -20.53 -23.16
C VAL A 99 20.03 -19.95 -24.43
N GLY A 100 20.43 -18.68 -24.37
CA GLY A 100 20.98 -17.95 -25.52
C GLY A 100 19.92 -17.59 -26.57
N LYS A 101 20.30 -17.60 -27.86
CA LYS A 101 19.43 -17.25 -28.99
C LYS A 101 18.65 -18.46 -29.54
N ALA A 102 18.00 -19.22 -28.66
CA ALA A 102 17.20 -20.40 -28.97
C ALA A 102 17.93 -21.69 -29.42
N GLU A 103 19.26 -21.67 -29.57
CA GLU A 103 20.05 -22.86 -29.91
C GLU A 103 19.93 -23.99 -28.87
N LEU A 104 19.67 -23.63 -27.60
CA LEU A 104 19.42 -24.56 -26.51
C LEU A 104 18.00 -24.33 -25.97
N THR A 105 17.02 -24.84 -26.73
CA THR A 105 15.61 -24.88 -26.32
C THR A 105 15.28 -26.29 -25.83
N ARG A 106 14.84 -26.42 -24.58
CA ARG A 106 14.45 -27.70 -23.98
C ARG A 106 13.09 -27.59 -23.31
N THR A 107 12.16 -28.46 -23.67
CA THR A 107 10.91 -28.65 -22.93
C THR A 107 11.22 -29.30 -21.58
N ILE A 108 10.75 -28.69 -20.50
CA ILE A 108 10.88 -29.19 -19.14
C ILE A 108 9.57 -29.92 -18.81
N PRO A 109 9.58 -31.25 -18.71
CA PRO A 109 8.40 -31.98 -18.28
C PRO A 109 8.07 -31.61 -16.84
N TRP A 110 6.79 -31.45 -16.54
CA TRP A 110 6.34 -31.41 -15.16
C TRP A 110 6.31 -32.83 -14.61
N ASP A 111 6.80 -33.02 -13.39
CA ASP A 111 6.54 -34.24 -12.64
C ASP A 111 5.03 -34.38 -12.37
N ALA A 112 4.58 -35.61 -12.17
CA ALA A 112 3.21 -35.86 -11.74
C ALA A 112 2.91 -35.07 -10.45
N TRP A 113 1.71 -34.50 -10.36
CA TRP A 113 1.29 -33.82 -9.13
C TRP A 113 1.30 -34.82 -7.98
N ASP A 114 2.20 -34.61 -7.02
CA ASP A 114 2.28 -35.42 -5.83
C ASP A 114 1.13 -35.06 -4.88
N THR A 115 0.05 -35.83 -4.93
CA THR A 115 -1.13 -35.67 -4.04
C THR A 115 -0.81 -35.97 -2.58
N GLN A 116 0.33 -36.59 -2.29
CA GLN A 116 0.80 -36.88 -0.94
C GLN A 116 1.89 -35.90 -0.49
N HIS A 117 2.20 -34.89 -1.31
CA HIS A 117 3.20 -33.88 -0.97
C HIS A 117 2.75 -33.12 0.26
N THR A 118 3.32 -33.47 1.40
CA THR A 118 3.24 -32.65 2.60
C THR A 118 4.26 -31.53 2.43
N PHE A 119 3.80 -30.28 2.29
CA PHE A 119 4.69 -29.15 2.48
C PHE A 119 5.40 -29.34 3.83
N GLY A 120 6.72 -29.14 3.85
CA GLY A 120 7.51 -29.31 5.07
C GLY A 120 6.84 -28.57 6.23
N GLN A 121 6.80 -29.21 7.40
CA GLN A 121 6.34 -28.52 8.60
C GLN A 121 7.17 -27.24 8.73
N PRO A 122 6.54 -26.08 9.00
CA PRO A 122 7.30 -24.87 9.26
C PRO A 122 8.34 -25.17 10.35
N PRO A 123 9.54 -24.57 10.28
CA PRO A 123 10.57 -24.78 11.28
C PRO A 123 10.01 -24.53 12.69
N PRO A 124 10.62 -25.12 13.73
CA PRO A 124 10.17 -24.96 15.11
C PRO A 124 9.94 -23.47 15.43
N PRO A 125 8.95 -23.16 16.30
CA PRO A 125 8.55 -21.78 16.55
C PRO A 125 9.76 -20.94 16.96
N VAL A 126 10.03 -19.90 16.16
CA VAL A 126 11.06 -18.92 16.47
C VAL A 126 10.64 -18.21 17.77
N PRO A 127 11.56 -17.97 18.72
CA PRO A 127 11.24 -17.20 19.92
C PRO A 127 10.56 -15.88 19.55
N PRO A 128 9.49 -15.47 20.25
CA PRO A 128 8.79 -14.23 19.93
C PRO A 128 9.74 -13.03 20.08
N LEU A 129 9.43 -11.93 19.39
CA LEU A 129 10.16 -10.69 19.63
C LEU A 129 10.00 -10.29 21.10
N PRO A 130 11.05 -9.72 21.73
CA PRO A 130 10.91 -9.22 23.10
C PRO A 130 9.79 -8.19 23.15
N LEU A 131 9.11 -8.12 24.29
CA LEU A 131 8.04 -7.18 24.57
C LEU A 131 8.39 -6.44 25.85
N TYR A 132 8.26 -5.11 25.84
CA TYR A 132 8.43 -4.35 27.07
C TYR A 132 7.20 -4.52 27.97
N ASP A 133 7.38 -5.14 29.13
CA ASP A 133 6.37 -5.37 30.18
C ASP A 133 6.65 -4.57 31.46
N GLY A 134 7.62 -3.66 31.41
CA GLY A 134 8.00 -2.81 32.54
C GLY A 134 6.99 -1.69 32.85
N PRO A 135 7.25 -0.91 33.91
CA PRO A 135 6.37 0.18 34.33
C PRO A 135 6.13 1.19 33.21
N SER A 136 4.88 1.60 33.00
CA SER A 136 4.55 2.65 32.01
C SER A 136 4.87 4.08 32.51
N THR A 137 5.58 4.21 33.62
CA THR A 137 6.03 5.49 34.19
C THR A 137 7.18 6.06 33.38
N ASN A 138 7.14 7.36 33.06
CA ASN A 138 8.18 8.10 32.33
C ASN A 138 8.43 7.64 30.88
N LEU A 139 7.44 6.99 30.24
CA LEU A 139 7.48 6.77 28.81
C LEU A 139 7.19 8.08 28.06
N VAL A 140 7.94 8.35 27.02
CA VAL A 140 7.72 9.46 26.10
C VAL A 140 7.34 8.92 24.72
N LYS A 141 6.55 9.70 23.97
CA LYS A 141 6.16 9.35 22.60
C LYS A 141 7.20 9.86 21.62
N VAL A 142 7.79 8.95 20.86
CA VAL A 142 8.76 9.26 19.80
C VAL A 142 8.22 8.77 18.45
N PRO A 143 8.36 9.55 17.37
CA PRO A 143 7.95 9.10 16.04
C PRO A 143 8.66 7.81 15.63
N LEU A 144 7.91 6.84 15.09
CA LEU A 144 8.45 5.53 14.71
C LEU A 144 9.61 5.64 13.71
N ILE A 145 9.60 6.65 12.83
CA ILE A 145 10.67 6.92 11.85
C ILE A 145 12.06 7.12 12.48
N GLN A 146 12.12 7.59 13.74
CA GLN A 146 13.38 7.74 14.47
C GLN A 146 13.92 6.40 15.00
N LEU A 147 13.06 5.40 15.14
CA LEU A 147 13.38 4.11 15.75
C LEU A 147 13.43 2.95 14.75
N ALA A 148 12.84 3.10 13.56
CA ALA A 148 12.71 2.05 12.58
C ALA A 148 12.91 2.53 11.13
N TYR A 149 13.29 1.60 10.25
CA TYR A 149 13.17 1.72 8.81
C TYR A 149 11.88 1.04 8.33
N GLY A 150 11.31 1.55 7.24
CA GLY A 150 10.09 1.00 6.64
C GLY A 150 10.20 0.80 5.12
N ARG A 151 9.71 -0.33 4.63
CA ARG A 151 9.48 -0.59 3.19
C ARG A 151 8.14 -1.26 2.98
N SER A 152 7.52 -0.98 1.83
CA SER A 152 6.22 -1.56 1.48
C SER A 152 6.14 -1.87 -0.01
N GLY A 153 5.25 -2.79 -0.35
CA GLY A 153 4.96 -3.17 -1.72
C GLY A 153 3.64 -3.92 -1.86
N ASP A 154 3.22 -4.13 -3.10
CA ASP A 154 1.94 -4.75 -3.41
C ASP A 154 2.04 -6.26 -3.70
N LYS A 155 0.90 -6.93 -3.48
CA LYS A 155 0.59 -8.24 -4.03
C LYS A 155 -0.88 -8.25 -4.46
N GLY A 156 -1.16 -7.63 -5.61
CA GLY A 156 -2.54 -7.41 -6.06
C GLY A 156 -3.20 -6.31 -5.23
N ASP A 157 -4.35 -6.59 -4.62
CA ASP A 157 -5.05 -5.64 -3.71
C ASP A 157 -4.58 -5.73 -2.25
N VAL A 158 -3.41 -6.33 -2.03
CA VAL A 158 -2.78 -6.50 -0.72
C VAL A 158 -1.53 -5.64 -0.68
N SER A 159 -1.29 -4.94 0.42
CA SER A 159 -0.03 -4.25 0.70
C SER A 159 0.71 -4.94 1.85
N ASN A 160 2.01 -5.15 1.68
CA ASN A 160 2.90 -5.52 2.77
C ASN A 160 3.64 -4.26 3.27
N ILE A 161 3.84 -4.17 4.58
CA ILE A 161 4.62 -3.11 5.23
C ILE A 161 5.61 -3.79 6.17
N GLY A 162 6.88 -3.82 5.77
CA GLY A 162 7.99 -4.25 6.60
C GLY A 162 8.52 -3.09 7.44
N ILE A 163 8.66 -3.31 8.74
CA ILE A 163 9.23 -2.38 9.72
C ILE A 163 10.40 -3.09 10.40
N ILE A 164 11.60 -2.51 10.35
CA ILE A 164 12.79 -3.06 11.01
C ILE A 164 13.34 -2.03 11.99
N ALA A 165 13.59 -2.44 13.24
CA ALA A 165 14.18 -1.56 14.23
C ALA A 165 15.58 -1.11 13.76
N ARG A 166 15.89 0.18 13.92
CA ARG A 166 17.22 0.74 13.63
C ARG A 166 18.28 0.16 14.57
N ASP A 167 17.88 -0.10 15.80
CA ASP A 167 18.66 -0.75 16.84
C ASP A 167 17.79 -1.80 17.55
N PRO A 168 18.29 -3.03 17.78
CA PRO A 168 17.56 -4.08 18.51
C PRO A 168 17.00 -3.66 19.87
N GLN A 169 17.60 -2.66 20.54
CA GLN A 169 17.08 -2.16 21.82
C GLN A 169 15.68 -1.53 21.71
N TYR A 170 15.27 -1.07 20.52
CA TYR A 170 13.96 -0.46 20.30
C TYR A 170 12.85 -1.48 20.05
N THR A 171 13.23 -2.71 19.69
CA THR A 171 12.31 -3.81 19.37
C THR A 171 11.22 -4.03 20.41
N PRO A 172 11.50 -4.08 21.73
CA PRO A 172 10.46 -4.32 22.74
C PRO A 172 9.38 -3.24 22.78
N PHE A 173 9.76 -1.99 22.50
CA PHE A 173 8.88 -0.82 22.52
C PHE A 173 8.05 -0.71 21.23
N ILE A 174 8.68 -0.99 20.09
CA ILE A 174 7.99 -1.09 18.79
C ILE A 174 6.98 -2.25 18.86
N ASN A 175 7.36 -3.40 19.41
CA ASN A 175 6.47 -4.56 19.57
C ASN A 175 5.21 -4.22 20.38
N ARG A 176 5.39 -3.45 21.47
CA ARG A 176 4.32 -2.97 22.35
C ARG A 176 3.41 -1.95 21.67
N SER A 177 3.98 -0.99 20.93
CA SER A 177 3.24 0.18 20.43
C SER A 177 2.63 -0.06 19.05
N ILE A 178 3.34 -0.75 18.16
CA ILE A 178 2.95 -0.97 16.77
C ILE A 178 2.32 -2.36 16.65
N THR A 179 1.11 -2.47 17.20
CA THR A 179 0.31 -3.69 17.18
C THR A 179 -0.47 -3.82 15.86
N GLU A 180 -0.99 -5.00 15.60
CA GLU A 180 -1.90 -5.23 14.46
C GLU A 180 -3.10 -4.26 14.49
N GLN A 181 -3.71 -4.07 15.67
CA GLN A 181 -4.83 -3.14 15.86
C GLN A 181 -4.42 -1.68 15.62
N ALA A 182 -3.28 -1.25 16.16
CA ALA A 182 -2.81 0.13 15.98
C ALA A 182 -2.57 0.46 14.50
N VAL A 183 -2.02 -0.49 13.73
CA VAL A 183 -1.85 -0.34 12.29
C VAL A 183 -3.19 -0.38 11.55
N ALA A 184 -4.12 -1.24 11.97
CA ALA A 184 -5.47 -1.30 11.39
C ALA A 184 -6.23 0.02 11.56
N ASP A 185 -6.19 0.61 12.76
CA ASP A 185 -6.85 1.88 13.07
C ASP A 185 -6.21 3.02 12.27
N TYR A 186 -4.87 3.06 12.22
CA TYR A 186 -4.15 4.09 11.48
C TYR A 186 -4.39 3.99 9.96
N MET A 187 -4.47 2.79 9.40
CA MET A 187 -4.60 2.57 7.96
C MET A 187 -6.06 2.40 7.50
N GLN A 188 -7.04 2.59 8.39
CA GLN A 188 -8.46 2.31 8.12
C GLN A 188 -9.02 3.06 6.90
N HIS A 189 -8.55 4.29 6.65
CA HIS A 189 -8.99 5.09 5.50
C HIS A 189 -8.55 4.52 4.15
N LEU A 190 -7.50 3.69 4.13
CA LEU A 190 -6.98 3.00 2.94
C LEU A 190 -7.44 1.53 2.89
N CYS A 191 -7.48 0.85 4.04
CA CYS A 191 -7.84 -0.57 4.20
C CYS A 191 -9.36 -0.78 4.37
N LYS A 192 -10.15 -0.37 3.36
CA LYS A 192 -11.62 -0.37 3.48
C LYS A 192 -12.21 -1.78 3.36
N GLY A 193 -12.73 -2.32 4.47
CA GLY A 193 -13.31 -3.66 4.53
C GLY A 193 -12.29 -4.80 4.38
N GLY A 194 -11.03 -4.48 4.63
CA GLY A 194 -9.89 -5.39 4.67
C GLY A 194 -9.49 -5.77 6.09
N THR A 195 -8.33 -6.41 6.22
CA THR A 195 -7.75 -6.89 7.47
C THR A 195 -6.28 -6.54 7.51
N VAL A 196 -5.76 -6.29 8.72
CA VAL A 196 -4.31 -6.19 8.95
C VAL A 196 -3.87 -7.45 9.67
N LYS A 197 -2.76 -8.05 9.24
CA LYS A 197 -2.13 -9.15 9.95
C LYS A 197 -0.66 -8.87 10.21
N ARG A 198 -0.20 -9.03 11.46
CA ARG A 198 1.22 -8.85 11.83
C ARG A 198 1.96 -10.19 11.82
N TYR A 199 3.16 -10.19 11.23
CA TYR A 199 4.11 -11.28 11.25
C TYR A 199 5.42 -10.79 11.85
N GLU A 200 5.94 -11.49 12.85
CA GLU A 200 7.19 -11.14 13.50
C GLU A 200 8.37 -11.83 12.82
N LEU A 201 9.49 -11.14 12.69
CA LEU A 201 10.76 -11.65 12.17
C LEU A 201 11.86 -11.46 13.21
N PRO A 202 11.94 -12.35 14.23
CA PRO A 202 12.83 -12.20 15.37
C PRO A 202 14.31 -12.05 15.01
N GLY A 203 14.80 -12.83 14.05
CA GLY A 203 16.19 -12.76 13.59
C GLY A 203 16.58 -11.44 12.92
N LEU A 204 15.61 -10.60 12.58
CA LEU A 204 15.82 -9.29 11.96
C LEU A 204 15.40 -8.12 12.85
N ASN A 205 14.87 -8.37 14.06
CA ASN A 205 14.24 -7.32 14.88
C ASN A 205 13.16 -6.55 14.10
N ALA A 206 12.34 -7.29 13.34
CA ALA A 206 11.44 -6.70 12.35
C ALA A 206 10.01 -7.28 12.41
N PHE A 207 9.09 -6.55 11.82
CA PHE A 207 7.67 -6.85 11.70
C PHE A 207 7.26 -6.72 10.24
N ASN A 208 6.35 -7.58 9.78
CA ASN A 208 5.71 -7.44 8.49
C ASN A 208 4.19 -7.40 8.68
N PHE A 209 3.58 -6.30 8.27
CA PHE A 209 2.13 -6.12 8.31
C PHE A 209 1.57 -6.40 6.91
N VAL A 210 0.56 -7.25 6.84
CA VAL A 210 -0.15 -7.58 5.59
C VAL A 210 -1.54 -6.98 5.67
N LEU A 211 -1.80 -6.00 4.81
CA LEU A 211 -3.06 -5.27 4.72
C LEU A 211 -3.82 -5.72 3.48
N THR A 212 -4.98 -6.35 3.66
CA THR A 212 -5.84 -6.77 2.55
C THR A 212 -6.78 -5.65 2.12
N LYS A 213 -7.18 -5.60 0.84
CA LYS A 213 -8.08 -4.56 0.29
C LYS A 213 -7.61 -3.13 0.56
N ALA A 214 -6.30 -2.92 0.49
CA ALA A 214 -5.68 -1.65 0.84
C ALA A 214 -5.35 -0.79 -0.38
N LEU A 215 -5.47 -1.33 -1.61
CA LEU A 215 -4.97 -0.69 -2.82
C LEU A 215 -6.07 -0.39 -3.85
N GLY A 216 -7.35 -0.59 -3.50
CA GLY A 216 -8.48 -0.27 -4.39
C GLY A 216 -8.55 -1.18 -5.63
N GLY A 217 -8.28 -2.47 -5.47
CA GLY A 217 -8.23 -3.45 -6.56
C GLY A 217 -6.81 -3.69 -7.11
N GLY A 218 -5.79 -3.09 -6.49
CA GLY A 218 -4.38 -3.31 -6.80
C GLY A 218 -3.83 -2.46 -7.94
N GLY A 219 -2.53 -2.63 -8.23
CA GLY A 219 -1.73 -1.74 -9.11
C GLY A 219 -2.34 -1.39 -10.47
N ILE A 220 -3.11 -2.31 -11.05
CA ILE A 220 -3.72 -2.12 -12.38
C ILE A 220 -5.15 -1.55 -12.35
N SER A 221 -5.87 -1.69 -11.23
CA SER A 221 -7.26 -1.22 -11.09
C SER A 221 -7.43 -0.03 -10.15
N SER A 222 -6.44 0.26 -9.32
CA SER A 222 -6.49 1.35 -8.34
C SER A 222 -6.72 2.70 -9.01
N LEU A 223 -7.54 3.56 -8.41
CA LEU A 223 -7.72 4.95 -8.84
C LEU A 223 -6.75 5.92 -8.16
N SER A 224 -6.01 5.46 -7.14
CA SER A 224 -5.05 6.27 -6.38
C SER A 224 -3.77 6.54 -7.17
N VAL A 225 -3.02 7.57 -6.78
CA VAL A 225 -1.67 7.84 -7.30
C VAL A 225 -0.70 6.72 -6.90
N ASP A 226 -0.67 6.34 -5.62
CA ASP A 226 0.13 5.21 -5.15
C ASP A 226 -0.62 3.88 -5.26
N ARG A 227 -0.74 3.39 -6.50
CA ARG A 227 -1.46 2.16 -6.84
C ARG A 227 -0.81 0.90 -6.25
N GLN A 228 0.46 0.97 -5.87
CA GLN A 228 1.28 -0.16 -5.43
C GLN A 228 1.61 -0.11 -3.93
N GLY A 229 1.10 0.89 -3.21
CA GLY A 229 1.37 1.07 -1.78
C GLY A 229 2.84 1.28 -1.44
N LYS A 230 3.66 1.80 -2.37
CA LYS A 230 5.11 2.01 -2.18
C LYS A 230 5.43 3.08 -1.13
N THR A 231 4.46 3.93 -0.82
CA THR A 231 4.55 5.01 0.17
C THR A 231 3.97 4.60 1.52
N TYR A 232 3.29 3.45 1.64
CA TYR A 232 2.55 3.08 2.85
C TYR A 232 3.47 2.86 4.06
N ALA A 233 4.67 2.32 3.85
CA ALA A 233 5.65 2.24 4.92
C ALA A 233 6.07 3.61 5.42
N GLN A 234 6.24 4.59 4.52
CA GLN A 234 6.57 5.96 4.90
C GLN A 234 5.43 6.57 5.71
N LEU A 235 4.19 6.42 5.22
CA LEU A 235 2.97 6.88 5.90
C LEU A 235 2.88 6.35 7.34
N LEU A 236 3.25 5.08 7.54
CA LEU A 236 3.21 4.42 8.84
C LEU A 236 4.32 4.91 9.78
N ILE A 237 5.58 4.93 9.31
CA ILE A 237 6.71 5.35 10.16
C ILE A 237 6.69 6.84 10.48
N SER A 238 6.18 7.70 9.58
CA SER A 238 6.11 9.14 9.82
C SER A 238 4.98 9.54 10.76
N GLY A 239 3.84 8.83 10.75
CA GLY A 239 2.67 9.22 11.54
C GLY A 239 2.41 8.42 12.81
N MET A 240 2.96 7.21 12.95
CA MET A 240 2.81 6.43 14.19
C MET A 240 3.87 6.80 15.23
N MET A 241 3.47 6.73 16.49
CA MET A 241 4.32 7.02 17.65
C MET A 241 4.62 5.74 18.44
N VAL A 242 5.80 5.67 19.03
CA VAL A 242 6.26 4.59 19.91
C VAL A 242 6.49 5.16 21.31
N GLU A 243 6.05 4.44 22.33
CA GLU A 243 6.31 4.79 23.73
C GLU A 243 7.57 4.06 24.23
N LEU A 244 8.57 4.83 24.67
CA LEU A 244 9.82 4.32 25.25
C LEU A 244 10.35 5.22 26.38
N PRO A 245 11.21 4.70 27.27
CA PRO A 245 11.90 5.48 28.29
C PRO A 245 12.66 6.68 27.71
N GLY A 246 12.65 7.81 28.43
CA GLY A 246 13.25 9.07 27.97
C GLY A 246 14.76 9.01 27.72
N ASP A 247 15.46 8.11 28.40
CA ASP A 247 16.90 7.84 28.23
C ASP A 247 17.23 7.03 26.97
N LEU A 248 16.23 6.41 26.33
CA LEU A 248 16.39 5.68 25.06
C LEU A 248 15.99 6.52 23.84
N VAL A 249 15.58 7.78 24.02
CA VAL A 249 15.27 8.68 22.91
C VAL A 249 16.53 8.90 22.08
N PRO A 250 16.51 8.60 20.78
CA PRO A 250 17.67 8.85 19.94
C PRO A 250 17.96 10.36 19.89
N PRO A 251 19.26 10.77 19.80
CA PRO A 251 19.60 12.16 19.60
C PRO A 251 18.94 12.68 18.32
N SER A 252 18.51 13.96 18.31
CA SER A 252 17.62 14.52 17.27
C SER A 252 18.22 14.59 15.85
N GLU A 253 19.40 14.02 15.63
CA GLU A 253 20.13 13.99 14.36
C GLU A 253 19.77 12.79 13.48
N ALA A 254 18.58 12.20 13.63
CA ALA A 254 18.07 11.25 12.64
C ALA A 254 17.88 12.00 11.30
N LYS A 255 18.98 12.14 10.55
CA LYS A 255 18.99 12.59 9.16
C LYS A 255 18.13 11.61 8.38
N LEU A 256 16.98 12.11 7.94
CA LEU A 256 16.09 11.45 6.99
C LEU A 256 16.84 11.04 5.74
#